data_AF-A0A9P4JMQ1-F1
#
_entry.id   AF-A0A9P4JMQ1-F1
#
_cell.length_a   1.000
_cell.length_b   1.000
_cell.length_c   1.000
_cell.angle_alpha   90.00
_cell.angle_beta   90.00
_cell.angle_gamma   90.00
#
_symmetry.space_group_name_H-M   'P 1'
#
loop_
_entity.id
_entity.type
_entity.pdbx_description
1 polymer ?
#
loop_
_entity_poly.entity_id
_entity_poly.type
_entity_poly.pdbx_seq_one_letter_code
_entity_poly.pdbx_strand_id
1 'polypeptide(L)'
;MAAAVHKLFHHGHHEPSEPSAPSAPNNHSSVISQNHQDLQSMESAREDEKRMLVEWADDQRPLSPRQITRDAVDKKVGRSLERLCQDDFELIKTLGTGTFARVWLVRLKNPREADEDKVFALKILRKVDVIRLKQVEHVRNERNVLAAVAGHPFITTMIASFQDHDSLYMLLDYCPGGEVFSYLRRARRFNEPTSQFYAAEIVLILEFLHEKEGVAYRDLKPENILIDAEGHLKLVDFGFAKKVENRETYTLCGTPEYLAPEVIRNTGHGTAVDWWAFGILVYEFLVGQPPFWDQNPMKIYEQIVEGRVRYPSAMSPEARDLISGLCTVDTSKRLGNIQGGAQAVKSHPWFKGIDWDALYHRKMQGPIVPHLRGPADTRNFDEYEPEAEGREAYSEELRGRWDGYFQDF
;
A
#
# COMPACT_ATOMS: atom_id res chain seq x y z
N MET A 1 31.62 -8.53 57.86
CA MET A 1 30.35 -8.41 58.62
C MET A 1 29.29 -9.16 57.83
N ALA A 2 28.46 -10.06 58.37
CA ALA A 2 28.55 -10.90 59.56
C ALA A 2 27.67 -12.15 59.24
N ALA A 3 28.25 -13.35 59.21
CA ALA A 3 28.14 -14.39 60.25
C ALA A 3 26.84 -15.23 60.20
N ALA A 4 26.99 -16.56 60.19
CA ALA A 4 25.93 -17.58 60.13
C ALA A 4 25.50 -18.06 61.53
N VAL A 5 24.48 -18.95 61.63
CA VAL A 5 24.12 -19.93 62.71
C VAL A 5 22.60 -20.27 62.61
N HIS A 6 22.03 -21.47 62.87
CA HIS A 6 22.48 -22.87 62.99
C HIS A 6 21.27 -23.83 63.29
N LYS A 7 21.30 -25.10 62.81
CA LYS A 7 20.68 -26.36 63.36
C LYS A 7 19.17 -26.45 63.76
N LEU A 8 18.36 -27.36 63.18
CA LEU A 8 18.21 -28.84 63.36
C LEU A 8 17.22 -29.28 64.47
N PHE A 9 16.24 -30.13 64.13
CA PHE A 9 15.64 -31.14 65.04
C PHE A 9 15.03 -32.34 64.29
N HIS A 10 14.89 -33.47 65.01
CA HIS A 10 14.34 -34.77 64.62
C HIS A 10 12.98 -35.02 65.34
N HIS A 11 12.17 -36.06 65.08
CA HIS A 11 12.30 -37.34 64.35
C HIS A 11 10.90 -37.82 63.88
N GLY A 12 10.78 -38.87 63.05
CA GLY A 12 9.49 -39.57 62.85
C GLY A 12 9.39 -40.45 61.60
N HIS A 13 9.54 -41.78 61.76
CA HIS A 13 9.23 -42.77 60.72
C HIS A 13 7.74 -43.10 60.68
N HIS A 14 7.18 -43.27 59.48
CA HIS A 14 6.10 -44.23 59.19
C HIS A 14 6.10 -44.56 57.69
N GLU A 15 6.29 -45.83 57.35
CA GLU A 15 6.03 -46.35 56.00
C GLU A 15 4.52 -46.59 55.82
N PRO A 16 3.98 -46.29 54.62
CA PRO A 16 2.84 -47.01 54.06
C PRO A 16 3.26 -47.80 52.81
N SER A 17 2.71 -49.01 52.71
CA SER A 17 2.93 -49.99 51.64
C SER A 17 2.63 -49.46 50.22
N GLU A 18 3.46 -49.87 49.25
CA GLU A 18 3.22 -49.67 47.81
C GLU A 18 1.90 -50.32 47.35
N PRO A 19 1.06 -49.62 46.56
CA PRO A 19 0.17 -50.24 45.60
C PRO A 19 0.89 -50.41 44.25
N SER A 20 0.77 -51.59 43.65
CA SER A 20 1.36 -51.95 42.35
C SER A 20 1.05 -50.94 41.25
N ALA A 21 2.09 -50.46 40.56
CA ALA A 21 1.94 -49.56 39.42
C ALA A 21 1.20 -50.25 38.24
N PRO A 22 0.19 -49.59 37.63
CA PRO A 22 -0.29 -50.02 36.32
C PRO A 22 0.76 -49.69 35.26
N SER A 23 1.00 -50.63 34.34
CA SER A 23 1.89 -50.42 33.20
C SER A 23 1.38 -49.27 32.33
N ALA A 24 2.11 -48.14 32.30
CA ALA A 24 1.80 -47.04 31.41
C ALA A 24 1.94 -47.51 29.94
N PRO A 25 0.96 -47.24 29.06
CA PRO A 25 1.12 -47.51 27.64
C PRO A 25 2.21 -46.58 27.07
N ASN A 26 2.96 -47.06 26.07
CA ASN A 26 4.01 -46.31 25.38
C ASN A 26 3.43 -45.11 24.62
N ASN A 27 3.22 -43.99 25.31
CA ASN A 27 2.58 -42.80 24.77
C ASN A 27 3.58 -41.82 24.10
N HIS A 28 4.87 -42.16 24.05
CA HIS A 28 5.87 -41.39 23.29
C HIS A 28 5.69 -41.56 21.78
N SER A 29 5.34 -42.77 21.31
CA SER A 29 5.17 -43.06 19.88
C SER A 29 3.99 -42.31 19.26
N SER A 30 2.87 -42.19 20.00
CA SER A 30 1.67 -41.47 19.61
C SER A 30 1.90 -39.95 19.54
N VAL A 31 2.50 -39.37 20.57
CA VAL A 31 2.81 -37.92 20.60
C VAL A 31 3.83 -37.52 19.53
N ILE A 32 4.86 -38.34 19.29
CA ILE A 32 5.82 -38.10 18.19
C ILE A 32 5.12 -38.22 16.82
N SER A 33 4.20 -39.17 16.65
CA SER A 33 3.45 -39.32 15.40
C SER A 33 2.46 -38.18 15.15
N GLN A 34 1.79 -37.69 16.20
CA GLN A 34 0.90 -36.52 16.12
C GLN A 34 1.71 -35.26 15.79
N ASN A 35 2.81 -34.98 16.51
CA ASN A 35 3.68 -33.85 16.19
C ASN A 35 4.22 -33.90 14.75
N HIS A 36 4.55 -35.10 14.23
CA HIS A 36 4.96 -35.24 12.82
C HIS A 36 3.82 -34.98 11.83
N GLN A 37 2.60 -35.42 12.12
CA GLN A 37 1.43 -35.16 11.28
C GLN A 37 1.05 -33.67 11.29
N ASP A 38 1.12 -33.02 12.45
CA ASP A 38 0.86 -31.58 12.61
C ASP A 38 1.92 -30.75 11.86
N LEU A 39 3.20 -31.10 11.96
CA LEU A 39 4.27 -30.46 11.18
C LEU A 39 4.08 -30.62 9.67
N GLN A 40 3.77 -31.84 9.19
CA GLN A 40 3.49 -32.09 7.76
C GLN A 40 2.26 -31.33 7.27
N SER A 41 1.22 -31.22 8.10
CA SER A 41 0.02 -30.43 7.81
C SER A 41 0.33 -28.93 7.69
N MET A 42 1.13 -28.38 8.62
CA MET A 42 1.58 -26.98 8.58
C MET A 42 2.47 -26.67 7.38
N GLU A 43 3.39 -27.58 7.04
CA GLU A 43 4.27 -27.43 5.87
C GLU A 43 3.46 -27.50 4.56
N SER A 44 2.51 -28.43 4.46
CA SER A 44 1.58 -28.49 3.31
C SER A 44 0.77 -27.20 3.18
N ALA A 45 0.21 -26.66 4.27
CA ALA A 45 -0.57 -25.42 4.23
C ALA A 45 0.29 -24.21 3.80
N ARG A 46 1.56 -24.15 4.22
CA ARG A 46 2.51 -23.12 3.78
C ARG A 46 2.85 -23.23 2.29
N GLU A 47 3.02 -24.44 1.77
CA GLU A 47 3.20 -24.67 0.33
C GLU A 47 1.91 -24.37 -0.48
N ASP A 48 0.73 -24.56 0.09
CA ASP A 48 -0.54 -24.17 -0.54
C ASP A 48 -0.64 -22.64 -0.65
N GLU A 49 -0.31 -21.90 0.41
CA GLU A 49 -0.25 -20.43 0.41
C GLU A 49 0.75 -19.91 -0.65
N LYS A 50 1.94 -20.51 -0.77
CA LYS A 50 2.91 -20.16 -1.84
C LYS A 50 2.35 -20.37 -3.25
N ARG A 51 1.65 -21.48 -3.50
CA ARG A 51 1.06 -21.75 -4.81
C ARG A 51 0.00 -20.71 -5.18
N MET A 52 -0.76 -20.18 -4.21
CA MET A 52 -1.70 -19.08 -4.46
C MET A 52 -1.00 -17.80 -4.97
N LEU A 53 0.17 -17.46 -4.43
CA LEU A 53 0.96 -16.29 -4.89
C LEU A 53 1.41 -16.46 -6.35
N VAL A 54 1.83 -17.67 -6.69
CA VAL A 54 2.27 -18.06 -8.03
C VAL A 54 1.12 -18.04 -9.03
N GLU A 55 -0.03 -18.61 -8.67
CA GLU A 55 -1.25 -18.61 -9.51
C GLU A 55 -1.80 -17.19 -9.74
N TRP A 56 -1.70 -16.31 -8.74
CA TRP A 56 -2.05 -14.89 -8.92
C TRP A 56 -1.09 -14.21 -9.91
N ALA A 57 0.21 -14.50 -9.84
CA ALA A 57 1.20 -13.91 -10.73
C ALA A 57 1.02 -14.33 -12.20
N ASP A 58 0.46 -15.51 -12.46
CA ASP A 58 0.07 -15.98 -13.81
C ASP A 58 -1.21 -15.32 -14.35
N ASP A 59 -2.12 -14.87 -13.48
CA ASP A 59 -3.45 -14.34 -13.85
C ASP A 59 -3.71 -12.95 -13.24
N GLN A 60 -2.93 -11.96 -13.69
CA GLN A 60 -3.06 -10.55 -13.30
C GLN A 60 -4.19 -9.81 -14.05
N ARG A 61 -5.23 -10.51 -14.53
CA ARG A 61 -6.33 -9.88 -15.26
C ARG A 61 -7.06 -8.84 -14.37
N PRO A 62 -7.31 -7.61 -14.88
CA PRO A 62 -8.07 -6.60 -14.15
C PRO A 62 -9.42 -7.14 -13.68
N LEU A 63 -9.72 -6.97 -12.39
CA LEU A 63 -11.05 -7.24 -11.86
C LEU A 63 -11.96 -6.05 -12.21
N SER A 64 -13.21 -6.31 -12.61
CA SER A 64 -14.19 -5.22 -12.75
C SER A 64 -14.53 -4.61 -11.37
N PRO A 65 -15.00 -3.35 -11.29
CA PRO A 65 -15.33 -2.72 -10.01
C PRO A 65 -16.32 -3.55 -9.17
N ARG A 66 -17.26 -4.25 -9.82
CA ARG A 66 -18.24 -5.15 -9.17
C ARG A 66 -17.66 -6.47 -8.66
N GLN A 67 -16.47 -6.87 -9.13
CA GLN A 67 -15.74 -8.02 -8.57
C GLN A 67 -14.88 -7.58 -7.38
N ILE A 68 -14.32 -6.37 -7.44
CA ILE A 68 -13.52 -5.81 -6.34
C ILE A 68 -14.40 -5.51 -5.12
N THR A 69 -15.61 -4.98 -5.31
CA THR A 69 -16.52 -4.60 -4.20
C THR A 69 -17.34 -5.79 -3.64
N ARG A 70 -17.03 -7.04 -3.99
CA ARG A 70 -17.68 -8.23 -3.40
C ARG A 70 -17.07 -8.56 -2.05
N ASP A 71 -17.77 -9.42 -1.30
CA ASP A 71 -17.34 -9.89 0.03
C ASP A 71 -15.88 -10.35 0.01
N ALA A 72 -15.11 -9.90 1.01
CA ALA A 72 -13.67 -10.10 1.09
C ALA A 72 -13.26 -11.59 1.06
N VAL A 73 -14.16 -12.48 1.49
CA VAL A 73 -13.98 -13.95 1.50
C VAL A 73 -13.81 -14.51 0.07
N ASP A 74 -14.43 -13.90 -0.93
CA ASP A 74 -14.38 -14.34 -2.34
C ASP A 74 -13.19 -13.78 -3.12
N LYS A 75 -12.54 -12.71 -2.63
CA LYS A 75 -11.40 -12.08 -3.31
C LYS A 75 -10.19 -13.02 -3.28
N LYS A 76 -9.53 -13.26 -4.41
CA LYS A 76 -8.27 -14.05 -4.46
C LYS A 76 -7.06 -13.34 -3.83
N VAL A 77 -7.18 -12.04 -3.57
CA VAL A 77 -6.11 -11.13 -3.11
C VAL A 77 -6.59 -10.31 -1.91
N GLY A 78 -5.66 -9.66 -1.19
CA GLY A 78 -5.96 -8.84 -0.02
C GLY A 78 -6.23 -9.65 1.25
N ARG A 79 -5.79 -10.92 1.28
CA ARG A 79 -6.01 -11.85 2.40
C ARG A 79 -4.86 -11.81 3.41
N SER A 80 -5.18 -12.12 4.66
CA SER A 80 -4.19 -12.49 5.67
C SER A 80 -3.82 -13.96 5.49
N LEU A 81 -2.53 -14.29 5.61
CA LEU A 81 -2.00 -15.64 5.48
C LEU A 81 -1.32 -16.06 6.80
N GLU A 82 -1.59 -17.28 7.26
CA GLU A 82 -1.20 -17.72 8.62
C GLU A 82 0.14 -18.46 8.65
N ARG A 83 0.63 -18.96 7.52
CA ARG A 83 1.76 -19.92 7.46
C ARG A 83 2.98 -19.39 6.71
N LEU A 84 2.76 -18.47 5.77
CA LEU A 84 3.78 -17.71 5.06
C LEU A 84 4.60 -16.84 6.01
N CYS A 85 5.92 -16.83 5.86
CA CYS A 85 6.80 -15.91 6.60
C CYS A 85 7.94 -15.35 5.74
N GLN A 86 8.74 -14.42 6.28
CA GLN A 86 9.85 -13.80 5.55
C GLN A 86 10.85 -14.83 4.98
N ASP A 87 11.06 -15.95 5.67
CA ASP A 87 11.99 -16.98 5.22
C ASP A 87 11.55 -17.69 3.93
N ASP A 88 10.30 -17.56 3.50
CA ASP A 88 9.86 -18.02 2.18
C ASP A 88 10.38 -17.18 1.02
N PHE A 89 10.98 -16.02 1.31
CA PHE A 89 11.39 -15.04 0.31
C PHE A 89 12.91 -14.83 0.28
N GLU A 90 13.45 -14.74 -0.94
CA GLU A 90 14.77 -14.17 -1.21
C GLU A 90 14.62 -12.64 -1.34
N LEU A 91 15.34 -11.88 -0.51
CA LEU A 91 15.35 -10.41 -0.56
C LEU A 91 16.40 -9.96 -1.58
N ILE A 92 15.97 -9.43 -2.74
CA ILE A 92 16.85 -9.13 -3.88
C ILE A 92 17.47 -7.72 -3.76
N LYS A 93 16.63 -6.68 -3.66
CA LYS A 93 17.07 -5.27 -3.55
C LYS A 93 16.03 -4.47 -2.78
N THR A 94 16.45 -3.47 -1.99
CA THR A 94 15.53 -2.45 -1.48
C THR A 94 15.01 -1.59 -2.63
N LEU A 95 13.68 -1.49 -2.76
CA LEU A 95 12.97 -0.64 -3.73
C LEU A 95 12.63 0.73 -3.15
N GLY A 96 12.49 0.84 -1.82
CA GLY A 96 12.13 2.09 -1.16
C GLY A 96 12.20 2.01 0.36
N THR A 97 12.31 3.16 1.02
CA THR A 97 12.35 3.30 2.47
C THR A 97 11.40 4.39 2.95
N GLY A 98 10.50 4.05 3.86
CA GLY A 98 9.69 5.01 4.63
C GLY A 98 10.10 5.05 6.10
N THR A 99 9.42 5.87 6.89
CA THR A 99 9.78 6.18 8.30
C THR A 99 9.84 4.95 9.23
N PHE A 100 9.07 3.90 8.94
CA PHE A 100 8.99 2.65 9.73
C PHE A 100 8.81 1.41 8.84
N ALA A 101 9.03 1.55 7.53
CA ALA A 101 8.81 0.50 6.55
C ALA A 101 9.94 0.47 5.53
N ARG A 102 10.35 -0.74 5.09
CA ARG A 102 11.25 -0.94 3.96
C ARG A 102 10.57 -1.83 2.94
N VAL A 103 10.61 -1.43 1.66
CA VAL A 103 10.07 -2.21 0.56
C VAL A 103 11.22 -2.94 -0.13
N TRP A 104 11.12 -4.26 -0.24
CA TRP A 104 12.08 -5.10 -0.93
C TRP A 104 11.48 -5.68 -2.21
N LEU A 105 12.26 -5.74 -3.29
CA LEU A 105 12.02 -6.68 -4.36
C LEU A 105 12.32 -8.08 -3.83
N VAL A 106 11.38 -9.01 -4.00
CA VAL A 106 11.53 -10.38 -3.53
C VAL A 106 11.11 -11.39 -4.59
N ARG A 107 11.65 -12.61 -4.49
CA ARG A 107 11.06 -13.82 -5.12
C ARG A 107 10.85 -14.89 -4.05
N LEU A 108 10.04 -15.89 -4.34
CA LEU A 108 9.98 -17.10 -3.48
C LEU A 108 11.31 -17.85 -3.52
N LYS A 109 11.76 -18.38 -2.39
CA LYS A 109 12.89 -19.32 -2.31
C LYS A 109 12.48 -20.67 -2.87
N ASN A 110 13.45 -21.36 -3.48
CA ASN A 110 13.25 -22.67 -4.13
C ASN A 110 12.04 -22.68 -5.08
N PRO A 111 11.89 -21.68 -5.97
CA PRO A 111 10.77 -21.66 -6.91
C PRO A 111 10.88 -22.85 -7.87
N ARG A 112 9.76 -23.22 -8.51
CA ARG A 112 9.83 -24.09 -9.70
C ARG A 112 10.51 -23.32 -10.83
N GLU A 113 11.14 -24.01 -11.77
CA GLU A 113 11.83 -23.40 -12.92
C GLU A 113 10.93 -22.41 -13.70
N ALA A 114 9.65 -22.75 -13.89
CA ALA A 114 8.64 -21.89 -14.52
C ALA A 114 8.20 -20.68 -13.66
N ASP A 115 8.55 -20.66 -12.37
CA ASP A 115 8.18 -19.63 -11.40
C ASP A 115 9.37 -18.72 -11.02
N GLU A 116 10.60 -18.98 -11.50
CA GLU A 116 11.80 -18.21 -11.13
C GLU A 116 11.63 -16.70 -11.36
N ASP A 117 11.09 -16.33 -12.51
CA ASP A 117 10.91 -14.94 -12.93
C ASP A 117 9.78 -14.19 -12.18
N LYS A 118 9.04 -14.87 -11.29
CA LYS A 118 7.95 -14.27 -10.52
C LYS A 118 8.51 -13.50 -9.33
N VAL A 119 8.36 -12.18 -9.37
CA VAL A 119 8.83 -11.23 -8.35
C VAL A 119 7.70 -10.36 -7.80
N PHE A 120 7.88 -9.92 -6.56
CA PHE A 120 6.91 -9.17 -5.77
C PHE A 120 7.59 -8.03 -5.01
N ALA A 121 6.81 -7.07 -4.52
CA ALA A 121 7.29 -6.03 -3.60
C ALA A 121 6.84 -6.35 -2.17
N LEU A 122 7.76 -6.67 -1.27
CA LEU A 122 7.48 -6.97 0.14
C LEU A 122 7.71 -5.72 0.99
N LYS A 123 6.63 -5.09 1.47
CA LYS A 123 6.67 -4.00 2.46
C LYS A 123 6.80 -4.62 3.85
N ILE A 124 7.95 -4.46 4.48
CA ILE A 124 8.26 -4.93 5.84
C ILE A 124 8.11 -3.75 6.80
N LEU A 125 7.27 -3.87 7.84
CA LEU A 125 7.04 -2.85 8.85
C LEU A 125 7.35 -3.41 10.25
N ARG A 126 8.31 -2.82 10.96
CA ARG A 126 8.74 -3.33 12.28
C ARG A 126 7.74 -2.94 13.36
N LYS A 127 7.20 -3.92 14.11
CA LYS A 127 6.19 -3.69 15.16
C LYS A 127 6.66 -2.65 16.18
N VAL A 128 7.91 -2.73 16.64
CA VAL A 128 8.53 -1.77 17.57
C VAL A 128 8.48 -0.34 17.04
N ASP A 129 8.88 -0.11 15.78
CA ASP A 129 8.92 1.24 15.19
C ASP A 129 7.50 1.79 14.97
N VAL A 130 6.57 0.96 14.51
CA VAL A 130 5.15 1.29 14.35
C VAL A 130 4.51 1.70 15.68
N ILE A 131 4.80 0.98 16.77
CA ILE A 131 4.30 1.30 18.13
C ILE A 131 4.95 2.58 18.65
N ARG A 132 6.28 2.70 18.58
CA ARG A 132 7.05 3.84 19.10
C ARG A 132 6.64 5.15 18.45
N LEU A 133 6.36 5.12 17.14
CA LEU A 133 5.90 6.28 16.36
C LEU A 133 4.38 6.47 16.40
N LYS A 134 3.63 5.65 17.15
CA LYS A 134 2.16 5.69 17.30
C LYS A 134 1.40 5.53 15.98
N GLN A 135 1.90 4.68 15.07
CA GLN A 135 1.37 4.46 13.72
C GLN A 135 0.48 3.23 13.59
N VAL A 136 0.16 2.53 14.70
CA VAL A 136 -0.63 1.28 14.72
C VAL A 136 -1.94 1.41 13.94
N GLU A 137 -2.71 2.47 14.17
CA GLU A 137 -3.98 2.69 13.46
C GLU A 137 -3.77 3.00 11.97
N HIS A 138 -2.75 3.78 11.61
CA HIS A 138 -2.44 4.07 10.20
C HIS A 138 -2.02 2.82 9.43
N VAL A 139 -1.20 1.95 10.02
CA VAL A 139 -0.76 0.69 9.38
C VAL A 139 -1.93 -0.28 9.18
N ARG A 140 -2.81 -0.44 10.18
CA ARG A 140 -4.04 -1.24 10.02
C ARG A 140 -4.98 -0.67 8.96
N ASN A 141 -5.14 0.65 8.95
CA ASN A 141 -5.97 1.34 7.96
C ASN A 141 -5.39 1.21 6.54
N GLU A 142 -4.08 1.38 6.35
CA GLU A 142 -3.41 1.13 5.07
C GLU A 142 -3.67 -0.30 4.58
N ARG A 143 -3.41 -1.31 5.43
CA ARG A 143 -3.65 -2.73 5.13
C ARG A 143 -5.10 -2.98 4.70
N ASN A 144 -6.06 -2.43 5.44
CA ASN A 144 -7.48 -2.65 5.19
C ASN A 144 -7.99 -1.91 3.95
N VAL A 145 -7.48 -0.72 3.65
CA VAL A 145 -7.79 -0.03 2.38
C VAL A 145 -7.16 -0.78 1.20
N LEU A 146 -5.90 -1.22 1.31
CA LEU A 146 -5.26 -2.03 0.27
C LEU A 146 -6.01 -3.34 0.00
N ALA A 147 -6.50 -4.05 1.03
CA ALA A 147 -7.36 -5.23 0.88
C ALA A 147 -8.72 -4.90 0.21
N ALA A 148 -9.28 -3.72 0.47
CA ALA A 148 -10.52 -3.28 -0.14
C ALA A 148 -10.35 -3.02 -1.65
N VAL A 149 -9.26 -2.35 -2.05
CA VAL A 149 -9.02 -1.93 -3.45
C VAL A 149 -8.28 -2.96 -4.32
N ALA A 150 -7.80 -4.06 -3.73
CA ALA A 150 -6.98 -5.07 -4.39
C ALA A 150 -7.62 -5.63 -5.68
N GLY A 151 -6.83 -5.67 -6.77
CA GLY A 151 -7.27 -6.13 -8.10
C GLY A 151 -7.76 -5.03 -9.05
N HIS A 152 -7.78 -3.76 -8.64
CA HIS A 152 -8.00 -2.63 -9.55
C HIS A 152 -6.80 -2.48 -10.52
N PRO A 153 -7.01 -2.29 -11.85
CA PRO A 153 -5.93 -2.29 -12.84
C PRO A 153 -4.79 -1.30 -12.55
N PHE A 154 -5.14 -0.11 -12.07
CA PHE A 154 -4.23 1.02 -11.88
C PHE A 154 -3.88 1.33 -10.41
N ILE A 155 -4.18 0.43 -9.48
CA ILE A 155 -3.76 0.53 -8.07
C ILE A 155 -2.82 -0.65 -7.78
N THR A 156 -1.84 -0.46 -6.89
CA THR A 156 -1.06 -1.58 -6.37
C THR A 156 -1.97 -2.59 -5.68
N THR A 157 -1.80 -3.87 -6.04
CA THR A 157 -2.57 -4.96 -5.47
C THR A 157 -1.79 -5.54 -4.30
N MET A 158 -2.31 -5.39 -3.09
CA MET A 158 -1.88 -6.22 -1.97
C MET A 158 -2.39 -7.64 -2.20
N ILE A 159 -1.46 -8.53 -2.51
CA ILE A 159 -1.70 -9.94 -2.78
C ILE A 159 -2.06 -10.63 -1.45
N ALA A 160 -1.22 -10.40 -0.44
CA ALA A 160 -1.37 -10.93 0.90
C ALA A 160 -0.81 -9.99 1.99
N SER A 161 -1.31 -10.13 3.22
CA SER A 161 -0.62 -9.71 4.44
C SER A 161 -0.24 -10.93 5.28
N PHE A 162 0.79 -10.80 6.10
CA PHE A 162 1.18 -11.78 7.12
C PHE A 162 2.03 -11.07 8.20
N GLN A 163 2.38 -11.77 9.27
CA GLN A 163 3.27 -11.25 10.33
C GLN A 163 4.18 -12.34 10.89
N ASP A 164 5.25 -11.91 11.55
CA ASP A 164 6.03 -12.77 12.43
C ASP A 164 6.11 -12.17 13.85
N HIS A 165 7.12 -12.57 14.61
CA HIS A 165 7.38 -12.03 15.94
C HIS A 165 7.65 -10.51 15.91
N ASP A 166 8.53 -10.01 15.04
CA ASP A 166 9.06 -8.64 15.09
C ASP A 166 8.41 -7.69 14.07
N SER A 167 7.82 -8.23 13.01
CA SER A 167 7.40 -7.46 11.83
C SER A 167 6.01 -7.82 11.30
N LEU A 168 5.46 -6.87 10.56
CA LEU A 168 4.26 -6.98 9.74
C LEU A 168 4.69 -6.93 8.27
N TYR A 169 3.99 -7.67 7.41
CA TYR A 169 4.33 -7.81 6.00
C TYR A 169 3.10 -7.52 5.12
N MET A 170 3.31 -6.76 4.06
CA MET A 170 2.38 -6.66 2.92
C MET A 170 3.12 -7.10 1.66
N LEU A 171 2.63 -8.15 1.01
CA LEU A 171 3.13 -8.60 -0.28
C LEU A 171 2.32 -7.92 -1.38
N LEU A 172 2.98 -7.11 -2.20
CA LEU A 172 2.40 -6.26 -3.23
C LEU A 172 2.86 -6.69 -4.63
N ASP A 173 2.11 -6.29 -5.66
CA ASP A 173 2.55 -6.40 -7.05
C ASP A 173 3.80 -5.55 -7.32
N TYR A 174 4.77 -6.10 -8.07
CA TYR A 174 5.98 -5.37 -8.43
C TYR A 174 5.73 -4.50 -9.68
N CYS A 175 6.10 -3.22 -9.58
CA CYS A 175 5.93 -2.24 -10.66
C CYS A 175 7.30 -1.74 -11.16
N PRO A 176 7.87 -2.30 -12.25
CA PRO A 176 9.29 -2.16 -12.58
C PRO A 176 9.70 -0.83 -13.22
N GLY A 177 8.76 -0.02 -13.72
CA GLY A 177 9.08 1.21 -14.44
C GLY A 177 9.52 2.37 -13.54
N GLY A 178 9.31 2.29 -12.23
CA GLY A 178 9.64 3.35 -11.26
C GLY A 178 8.66 4.53 -11.30
N GLU A 179 8.98 5.60 -10.58
CA GLU A 179 8.09 6.74 -10.33
C GLU A 179 7.84 7.62 -11.57
N VAL A 180 6.59 8.02 -11.80
CA VAL A 180 6.19 9.02 -12.81
C VAL A 180 6.95 10.32 -12.63
N PHE A 181 7.25 10.71 -11.37
CA PHE A 181 8.09 11.85 -11.04
C PHE A 181 9.39 11.88 -11.86
N SER A 182 10.15 10.78 -11.88
CA SER A 182 11.41 10.69 -12.62
C SER A 182 11.25 10.88 -14.13
N TYR A 183 10.17 10.37 -14.72
CA TYR A 183 9.86 10.59 -16.14
C TYR A 183 9.50 12.05 -16.42
N LEU A 184 8.68 12.66 -15.57
CA LEU A 184 8.24 14.04 -15.70
C LEU A 184 9.43 15.01 -15.57
N ARG A 185 10.29 14.82 -14.57
CA ARG A 185 11.52 15.61 -14.36
C ARG A 185 12.46 15.50 -15.57
N ARG A 186 12.67 14.30 -16.12
CA ARG A 186 13.49 14.07 -17.32
C ARG A 186 12.89 14.69 -18.59
N ALA A 187 11.58 14.56 -18.79
CA ALA A 187 10.87 15.17 -19.91
C ALA A 187 10.71 16.70 -19.77
N ARG A 188 10.96 17.24 -18.57
CA ARG A 188 10.59 18.58 -18.08
C ARG A 188 9.08 18.81 -17.97
N ARG A 189 8.30 18.31 -18.92
CA ARG A 189 6.83 18.22 -18.91
C ARG A 189 6.39 17.15 -19.90
N PHE A 190 5.20 16.60 -19.73
CA PHE A 190 4.58 15.73 -20.72
C PHE A 190 3.90 16.55 -21.85
N ASN A 191 3.71 15.90 -22.99
CA ASN A 191 2.85 16.43 -24.04
C ASN A 191 1.38 16.18 -23.68
N GLU A 192 0.47 16.93 -24.28
CA GLU A 192 -0.94 16.90 -23.92
C GLU A 192 -1.61 15.51 -24.08
N PRO A 193 -1.38 14.73 -25.15
CA PRO A 193 -1.85 13.34 -25.22
C PRO A 193 -1.35 12.43 -24.10
N THR A 194 -0.07 12.54 -23.71
CA THR A 194 0.51 11.76 -22.61
C THR A 194 -0.12 12.15 -21.28
N SER A 195 -0.27 13.46 -21.03
CA SER A 195 -0.96 13.98 -19.85
C SER A 195 -2.43 13.53 -19.81
N GLN A 196 -3.13 13.53 -20.94
CA GLN A 196 -4.54 13.14 -21.06
C GLN A 196 -4.74 11.65 -20.76
N PHE A 197 -3.87 10.78 -21.29
CA PHE A 197 -3.90 9.34 -21.03
C PHE A 197 -3.72 9.05 -19.54
N TYR A 198 -2.65 9.57 -18.92
CA TYR A 198 -2.37 9.36 -17.51
C TYR A 198 -3.41 9.99 -16.59
N ALA A 199 -3.91 11.17 -16.94
CA ALA A 199 -5.01 11.78 -16.21
C ALA A 199 -6.30 10.94 -16.27
N ALA A 200 -6.58 10.26 -17.38
CA ALA A 200 -7.75 9.39 -17.50
C ALA A 200 -7.62 8.13 -16.60
N GLU A 201 -6.42 7.55 -16.45
CA GLU A 201 -6.20 6.44 -15.51
C GLU A 201 -6.42 6.89 -14.06
N ILE A 202 -5.92 8.08 -13.68
CA ILE A 202 -6.18 8.66 -12.36
C ILE A 202 -7.67 8.93 -12.13
N VAL A 203 -8.43 9.38 -13.14
CA VAL A 203 -9.89 9.54 -13.03
C VAL A 203 -10.60 8.21 -12.74
N LEU A 204 -10.17 7.10 -13.37
CA LEU A 204 -10.74 5.77 -13.10
C LEU A 204 -10.42 5.30 -11.67
N ILE A 205 -9.22 5.60 -11.15
CA ILE A 205 -8.85 5.32 -9.75
C ILE A 205 -9.71 6.13 -8.79
N LEU A 206 -9.85 7.43 -8.99
CA LEU A 206 -10.65 8.30 -8.10
C LEU A 206 -12.14 7.98 -8.18
N GLU A 207 -12.69 7.66 -9.36
CA GLU A 207 -14.05 7.14 -9.53
C GLU A 207 -14.28 5.88 -8.68
N PHE A 208 -13.34 4.94 -8.71
CA PHE A 208 -13.42 3.71 -7.93
C PHE A 208 -13.32 3.98 -6.41
N LEU A 209 -12.27 4.68 -5.97
CA LEU A 209 -12.05 4.98 -4.55
C LEU A 209 -13.21 5.76 -3.93
N HIS A 210 -13.71 6.78 -4.62
CA HIS A 210 -14.74 7.67 -4.10
C HIS A 210 -16.13 7.03 -4.16
N GLU A 211 -16.53 6.49 -5.33
CA GLU A 211 -17.91 6.09 -5.60
C GLU A 211 -18.20 4.60 -5.34
N LYS A 212 -17.19 3.80 -4.99
CA LYS A 212 -17.35 2.37 -4.70
C LYS A 212 -16.89 2.01 -3.29
N GLU A 213 -15.73 2.51 -2.88
CA GLU A 213 -15.16 2.22 -1.55
C GLU A 213 -15.42 3.32 -0.49
N GLY A 214 -15.74 4.55 -0.91
CA GLY A 214 -15.93 5.67 0.01
C GLY A 214 -14.62 6.13 0.69
N VAL A 215 -13.50 5.99 -0.01
CA VAL A 215 -12.14 6.27 0.46
C VAL A 215 -11.63 7.55 -0.17
N ALA A 216 -11.07 8.46 0.63
CA ALA A 216 -10.23 9.56 0.15
C ALA A 216 -8.77 9.13 0.22
N TYR A 217 -7.95 9.42 -0.80
CA TYR A 217 -6.56 8.96 -0.91
C TYR A 217 -5.57 9.92 -0.21
N ARG A 218 -5.72 11.23 -0.43
CA ARG A 218 -5.11 12.34 0.32
C ARG A 218 -3.59 12.54 0.19
N ASP A 219 -2.90 11.85 -0.71
CA ASP A 219 -1.49 12.15 -1.06
C ASP A 219 -1.18 11.96 -2.56
N LEU A 220 -2.10 12.36 -3.44
CA LEU A 220 -1.91 12.23 -4.89
C LEU A 220 -0.80 13.17 -5.36
N LYS A 221 0.30 12.61 -5.88
CA LYS A 221 1.47 13.29 -6.42
C LYS A 221 2.29 12.36 -7.33
N PRO A 222 3.16 12.86 -8.23
CA PRO A 222 3.94 12.02 -9.17
C PRO A 222 4.86 10.98 -8.52
N GLU A 223 5.28 11.18 -7.28
CA GLU A 223 6.13 10.27 -6.50
C GLU A 223 5.36 9.01 -6.05
N ASN A 224 4.07 9.15 -5.73
CA ASN A 224 3.21 8.02 -5.31
C ASN A 224 2.55 7.29 -6.50
N ILE A 225 3.02 7.55 -7.72
CA ILE A 225 2.49 6.92 -8.95
C ILE A 225 3.67 6.26 -9.66
N LEU A 226 3.61 4.94 -9.83
CA LEU A 226 4.60 4.17 -10.58
C LEU A 226 4.11 3.88 -12.00
N ILE A 227 5.02 3.56 -12.90
CA ILE A 227 4.73 3.08 -14.26
C ILE A 227 5.05 1.57 -14.34
N ASP A 228 4.14 0.77 -14.89
CA ASP A 228 4.36 -0.68 -15.06
C ASP A 228 5.07 -1.04 -16.38
N ALA A 229 5.31 -2.34 -16.60
CA ALA A 229 6.04 -2.83 -17.77
C ALA A 229 5.36 -2.52 -19.13
N GLU A 230 4.05 -2.26 -19.16
CA GLU A 230 3.28 -1.91 -20.36
C GLU A 230 3.09 -0.39 -20.51
N GLY A 231 3.55 0.39 -19.53
CA GLY A 231 3.50 1.86 -19.52
C GLY A 231 2.27 2.45 -18.83
N HIS A 232 1.45 1.63 -18.15
CA HIS A 232 0.27 2.06 -17.39
C HIS A 232 0.63 2.53 -15.98
N LEU A 233 -0.22 3.35 -15.38
CA LEU A 233 -0.02 3.82 -14.00
C LEU A 233 -0.39 2.78 -12.95
N LYS A 234 0.34 2.82 -11.83
CA LYS A 234 0.02 2.14 -10.57
C LYS A 234 0.12 3.13 -9.42
N LEU A 235 -1.01 3.50 -8.83
CA LEU A 235 -1.05 4.29 -7.59
C LEU A 235 -0.56 3.41 -6.42
N VAL A 236 0.42 3.90 -5.66
CA VAL A 236 1.03 3.23 -4.50
C VAL A 236 0.82 4.05 -3.21
N ASP A 237 1.36 3.58 -2.09
CA ASP A 237 1.32 4.19 -0.75
C ASP A 237 -0.07 4.67 -0.29
N PHE A 238 -0.76 3.84 0.48
CA PHE A 238 -2.09 4.14 1.03
C PHE A 238 -2.02 4.60 2.50
N GLY A 239 -0.85 5.03 2.98
CA GLY A 239 -0.63 5.46 4.36
C GLY A 239 -1.50 6.64 4.83
N PHE A 240 -1.88 7.54 3.92
CA PHE A 240 -2.82 8.64 4.20
C PHE A 240 -4.25 8.39 3.68
N ALA A 241 -4.48 7.31 2.94
CA ALA A 241 -5.82 6.96 2.48
C ALA A 241 -6.74 6.69 3.68
N LYS A 242 -8.01 7.06 3.59
CA LYS A 242 -8.95 6.91 4.71
C LYS A 242 -10.37 6.71 4.21
N LYS A 243 -11.08 5.73 4.78
CA LYS A 243 -12.52 5.59 4.55
C LYS A 243 -13.23 6.77 5.22
N VAL A 244 -13.87 7.60 4.40
CA VAL A 244 -14.59 8.82 4.83
C VAL A 244 -16.10 8.66 4.68
N GLU A 245 -16.57 7.83 3.74
CA GLU A 245 -17.99 7.62 3.45
C GLU A 245 -18.72 8.99 3.28
N ASN A 246 -19.70 9.28 4.14
CA ASN A 246 -20.43 10.56 4.20
C ASN A 246 -19.99 11.43 5.41
N ARG A 247 -18.76 11.28 5.90
CA ARG A 247 -18.22 11.98 7.07
C ARG A 247 -16.98 12.79 6.69
N GLU A 248 -16.70 13.81 7.48
CA GLU A 248 -15.47 14.60 7.39
C GLU A 248 -14.34 13.99 8.25
N THR A 249 -13.11 14.22 7.82
CA THR A 249 -11.90 14.07 8.65
C THR A 249 -11.19 15.42 8.77
N TYR A 250 -10.41 15.61 9.84
CA TYR A 250 -9.76 16.87 10.22
C TYR A 250 -8.23 16.71 10.32
N THR A 251 -7.70 15.59 9.85
CA THR A 251 -6.25 15.30 9.86
C THR A 251 -5.55 16.06 8.74
N LEU A 252 -4.75 17.06 9.07
CA LEU A 252 -3.82 17.71 8.15
C LEU A 252 -2.72 16.71 7.75
N CYS A 253 -2.79 16.19 6.53
CA CYS A 253 -1.81 15.28 5.92
C CYS A 253 -1.82 15.45 4.40
N GLY A 254 -0.79 14.91 3.74
CA GLY A 254 -0.52 15.10 2.31
C GLY A 254 0.65 16.05 2.07
N THR A 255 1.00 16.21 0.80
CA THR A 255 2.17 16.99 0.35
C THR A 255 1.80 18.47 0.11
N PRO A 256 2.57 19.48 0.60
CA PRO A 256 2.15 20.88 0.67
C PRO A 256 1.59 21.49 -0.62
N GLU A 257 2.24 21.23 -1.76
CA GLU A 257 1.89 21.73 -3.09
C GLU A 257 0.55 21.16 -3.62
N TYR A 258 0.12 20.03 -3.06
CA TYR A 258 -1.08 19.27 -3.46
C TYR A 258 -2.26 19.41 -2.49
N LEU A 259 -2.06 20.05 -1.32
CA LEU A 259 -3.12 20.23 -0.33
C LEU A 259 -4.28 21.08 -0.86
N ALA A 260 -5.51 20.66 -0.57
CA ALA A 260 -6.71 21.44 -0.86
C ALA A 260 -6.94 22.55 0.19
N PRO A 261 -7.56 23.70 -0.18
CA PRO A 261 -7.76 24.83 0.73
C PRO A 261 -8.51 24.50 2.03
N GLU A 262 -9.48 23.58 1.97
CA GLU A 262 -10.25 23.12 3.13
C GLU A 262 -9.43 22.28 4.14
N VAL A 263 -8.38 21.60 3.67
CA VAL A 263 -7.45 20.85 4.52
C VAL A 263 -6.57 21.84 5.31
N ILE A 264 -6.05 22.85 4.61
CA ILE A 264 -5.22 23.92 5.19
C ILE A 264 -6.02 24.77 6.18
N ARG A 265 -7.28 25.11 5.85
CA ARG A 265 -8.20 25.83 6.74
C ARG A 265 -8.75 24.97 7.88
N ASN A 266 -8.49 23.66 7.86
CA ASN A 266 -9.01 22.67 8.81
C ASN A 266 -10.54 22.74 9.01
N THR A 267 -11.29 22.92 7.92
CA THR A 267 -12.77 23.06 7.96
C THR A 267 -13.51 21.74 7.84
N GLY A 268 -12.81 20.61 7.95
CA GLY A 268 -13.32 19.28 7.58
C GLY A 268 -13.15 19.01 6.10
N HIS A 269 -12.86 17.75 5.75
CA HIS A 269 -12.70 17.33 4.36
C HIS A 269 -13.10 15.86 4.13
N GLY A 270 -13.49 15.56 2.88
CA GLY A 270 -13.76 14.23 2.34
C GLY A 270 -13.04 14.01 1.01
N THR A 271 -13.61 13.21 0.11
CA THR A 271 -13.03 12.86 -1.21
C THR A 271 -12.80 14.03 -2.18
N ALA A 272 -13.44 15.19 -1.94
CA ALA A 272 -13.27 16.39 -2.76
C ALA A 272 -11.81 16.89 -2.84
N VAL A 273 -10.96 16.56 -1.86
CA VAL A 273 -9.55 16.96 -1.82
C VAL A 273 -8.73 16.28 -2.91
N ASP A 274 -9.08 15.04 -3.26
CA ASP A 274 -8.37 14.28 -4.29
C ASP A 274 -8.65 14.82 -5.69
N TRP A 275 -9.84 15.39 -5.92
CA TRP A 275 -10.14 16.14 -7.15
C TRP A 275 -9.36 17.46 -7.26
N TRP A 276 -9.06 18.12 -6.13
CA TRP A 276 -8.16 19.28 -6.14
C TRP A 276 -6.73 18.84 -6.48
N ALA A 277 -6.20 17.84 -5.78
CA ALA A 277 -4.87 17.29 -6.01
C ALA A 277 -4.72 16.75 -7.46
N PHE A 278 -5.79 16.21 -8.04
CA PHE A 278 -5.83 15.83 -9.45
C PHE A 278 -5.69 17.04 -10.40
N GLY A 279 -6.32 18.17 -10.10
CA GLY A 279 -6.11 19.42 -10.85
C GLY A 279 -4.65 19.91 -10.78
N ILE A 280 -4.02 19.80 -9.60
CA ILE A 280 -2.59 20.08 -9.42
C ILE A 280 -1.73 19.12 -10.27
N LEU A 281 -2.04 17.82 -10.27
CA LEU A 281 -1.30 16.80 -11.02
C LEU A 281 -1.38 17.03 -12.54
N VAL A 282 -2.57 17.32 -13.08
CA VAL A 282 -2.75 17.62 -14.51
C VAL A 282 -2.00 18.90 -14.91
N TYR A 283 -2.00 19.92 -14.04
CA TYR A 283 -1.17 21.11 -14.24
C TYR A 283 0.32 20.75 -14.25
N GLU A 284 0.80 19.96 -13.29
CA GLU A 284 2.21 19.58 -13.20
C GLU A 284 2.66 18.75 -14.41
N PHE A 285 1.84 17.83 -14.91
CA PHE A 285 2.13 17.10 -16.15
C PHE A 285 2.30 18.04 -17.37
N LEU A 286 1.44 19.06 -17.51
CA LEU A 286 1.46 19.98 -18.66
C LEU A 286 2.50 21.12 -18.56
N VAL A 287 2.95 21.46 -17.34
CA VAL A 287 3.81 22.61 -17.06
C VAL A 287 5.19 22.24 -16.54
N GLY A 288 5.32 21.09 -15.87
CA GLY A 288 6.57 20.56 -15.31
C GLY A 288 6.81 20.87 -13.82
N GLN A 289 5.92 21.63 -13.21
CA GLN A 289 5.99 22.04 -11.80
C GLN A 289 4.56 22.36 -11.32
N PRO A 290 4.26 22.21 -10.02
CA PRO A 290 2.95 22.56 -9.47
C PRO A 290 2.65 24.06 -9.65
N PRO A 291 1.37 24.47 -9.63
CA PRO A 291 0.97 25.87 -9.82
C PRO A 291 1.24 26.75 -8.59
N PHE A 292 1.41 26.14 -7.42
CA PHE A 292 1.72 26.78 -6.15
C PHE A 292 3.05 26.25 -5.64
N TRP A 293 4.01 27.14 -5.38
CA TRP A 293 5.35 26.78 -4.92
C TRP A 293 6.04 27.95 -4.22
N ASP A 294 6.82 27.66 -3.18
CA ASP A 294 7.79 28.53 -2.51
C ASP A 294 8.73 27.62 -1.69
N GLN A 295 9.88 28.12 -1.24
CA GLN A 295 10.75 27.39 -0.31
C GLN A 295 10.16 27.31 1.11
N ASN A 296 9.21 28.19 1.45
CA ASN A 296 8.49 28.16 2.73
C ASN A 296 7.06 27.60 2.53
N PRO A 297 6.72 26.42 3.10
CA PRO A 297 5.39 25.83 3.03
C PRO A 297 4.25 26.77 3.44
N MET A 298 4.46 27.68 4.39
CA MET A 298 3.43 28.65 4.81
C MET A 298 3.00 29.57 3.66
N LYS A 299 3.91 29.94 2.76
CA LYS A 299 3.56 30.74 1.58
C LYS A 299 2.90 29.92 0.48
N ILE A 300 3.20 28.61 0.40
CA ILE A 300 2.44 27.69 -0.46
C ILE A 300 0.98 27.67 0.02
N TYR A 301 0.78 27.58 1.33
CA TYR A 301 -0.56 27.61 1.93
C TYR A 301 -1.30 28.93 1.69
N GLU A 302 -0.63 30.07 1.78
CA GLU A 302 -1.19 31.38 1.42
C GLU A 302 -1.65 31.42 -0.05
N GLN A 303 -0.82 30.93 -0.99
CA GLN A 303 -1.16 30.86 -2.41
C GLN A 303 -2.36 29.93 -2.70
N ILE A 304 -2.40 28.75 -2.07
CA ILE A 304 -3.51 27.79 -2.19
C ILE A 304 -4.81 28.39 -1.65
N VAL A 305 -4.75 29.07 -0.51
CA VAL A 305 -5.91 29.73 0.12
C VAL A 305 -6.41 30.93 -0.69
N GLU A 306 -5.53 31.61 -1.44
CA GLU A 306 -5.88 32.63 -2.43
C GLU A 306 -6.51 32.04 -3.70
N GLY A 307 -6.13 30.81 -4.08
CA GLY A 307 -6.72 30.04 -5.17
C GLY A 307 -6.40 30.53 -6.59
N ARG A 308 -5.36 31.37 -6.76
CA ARG A 308 -5.04 32.01 -8.04
C ARG A 308 -4.01 31.22 -8.87
N VAL A 309 -4.48 30.16 -9.52
CA VAL A 309 -3.67 29.40 -10.51
C VAL A 309 -3.28 30.30 -11.70
N ARG A 310 -1.99 30.30 -12.07
CA ARG A 310 -1.47 31.04 -13.23
C ARG A 310 -1.21 30.09 -14.38
N TYR A 311 -1.81 30.34 -15.55
CA TYR A 311 -1.72 29.43 -16.69
C TYR A 311 -0.74 29.94 -17.76
N PRO A 312 0.17 29.09 -18.29
CA PRO A 312 0.96 29.43 -19.47
C PRO A 312 0.08 29.74 -20.69
N SER A 313 0.55 30.62 -21.57
CA SER A 313 -0.14 30.96 -22.83
C SER A 313 -0.24 29.80 -23.81
N ALA A 314 0.69 28.84 -23.72
CA ALA A 314 0.75 27.64 -24.56
C ALA A 314 -0.11 26.46 -24.06
N MET A 315 -0.83 26.61 -22.94
CA MET A 315 -1.79 25.61 -22.47
C MET A 315 -3.10 25.72 -23.25
N SER A 316 -3.69 24.60 -23.65
CA SER A 316 -4.97 24.57 -24.37
C SER A 316 -6.10 25.22 -23.54
N PRO A 317 -7.12 25.81 -24.18
CA PRO A 317 -8.32 26.29 -23.50
C PRO A 317 -8.99 25.18 -22.67
N GLU A 318 -9.05 23.96 -23.21
CA GLU A 318 -9.70 22.81 -22.59
C GLU A 318 -8.95 22.31 -21.35
N ALA A 319 -7.60 22.28 -21.37
CA ALA A 319 -6.83 21.93 -20.18
C ALA A 319 -7.00 22.99 -19.07
N ARG A 320 -7.02 24.27 -19.45
CA ARG A 320 -7.23 25.38 -18.51
C ARG A 320 -8.62 25.31 -17.87
N ASP A 321 -9.66 25.04 -18.66
CA ASP A 321 -11.04 24.89 -18.19
C ASP A 321 -11.12 23.75 -17.16
N LEU A 322 -10.58 22.57 -17.50
CA LEU A 322 -10.52 21.40 -16.62
C LEU A 322 -9.84 21.71 -15.28
N ILE A 323 -8.61 22.25 -15.33
CA ILE A 323 -7.82 22.56 -14.13
C ILE A 323 -8.55 23.62 -13.30
N SER A 324 -9.21 24.60 -13.92
CA SER A 324 -9.96 25.62 -13.17
C SER A 324 -11.17 25.05 -12.43
N GLY A 325 -11.89 24.09 -13.02
CA GLY A 325 -12.98 23.37 -12.38
C GLY A 325 -12.53 22.48 -11.23
N LEU A 326 -11.38 21.81 -11.38
CA LEU A 326 -10.77 20.95 -10.35
C LEU A 326 -10.15 21.76 -9.20
N CYS A 327 -9.41 22.83 -9.51
CA CYS A 327 -8.81 23.75 -8.54
C CYS A 327 -9.77 24.87 -8.08
N THR A 328 -11.07 24.56 -8.00
CA THR A 328 -12.07 25.47 -7.43
C THR A 328 -12.07 25.38 -5.90
N VAL A 329 -11.86 26.53 -5.24
CA VAL A 329 -11.76 26.63 -3.77
C VAL A 329 -13.08 26.27 -3.07
N ASP A 330 -14.22 26.60 -3.66
CA ASP A 330 -15.55 26.23 -3.18
C ASP A 330 -15.84 24.76 -3.52
N THR A 331 -15.74 23.88 -2.52
CA THR A 331 -15.95 22.43 -2.68
C THR A 331 -17.31 22.08 -3.29
N SER A 332 -18.35 22.89 -3.06
CA SER A 332 -19.70 22.67 -3.62
C SER A 332 -19.79 22.91 -5.13
N LYS A 333 -18.78 23.57 -5.70
CA LYS A 333 -18.67 23.90 -7.14
C LYS A 333 -17.52 23.16 -7.83
N ARG A 334 -16.70 22.42 -7.09
CA ARG A 334 -15.52 21.72 -7.61
C ARG A 334 -15.91 20.56 -8.52
N LEU A 335 -15.34 20.53 -9.72
CA LEU A 335 -15.53 19.43 -10.66
C LEU A 335 -15.11 18.10 -10.01
N GLY A 336 -15.89 17.04 -10.24
CA GLY A 336 -15.73 15.76 -9.53
C GLY A 336 -16.50 15.67 -8.20
N ASN A 337 -16.82 16.80 -7.55
CA ASN A 337 -17.65 16.85 -6.33
C ASN A 337 -19.07 17.41 -6.57
N ILE A 338 -19.31 18.03 -7.72
CA ILE A 338 -20.65 18.43 -8.20
C ILE A 338 -21.52 17.22 -8.57
N GLN A 339 -22.81 17.47 -8.83
CA GLN A 339 -23.72 16.47 -9.39
C GLN A 339 -23.13 15.82 -10.66
N GLY A 340 -23.09 14.49 -10.67
CA GLY A 340 -22.44 13.70 -11.72
C GLY A 340 -21.06 13.15 -11.33
N GLY A 341 -20.48 13.59 -10.21
CA GLY A 341 -19.28 12.96 -9.63
C GLY A 341 -18.13 12.83 -10.62
N ALA A 342 -17.50 11.65 -10.67
CA ALA A 342 -16.45 11.35 -11.64
C ALA A 342 -16.94 11.44 -13.10
N GLN A 343 -18.20 11.11 -13.38
CA GLN A 343 -18.76 11.19 -14.73
C GLN A 343 -18.78 12.63 -15.28
N ALA A 344 -18.88 13.65 -14.43
CA ALA A 344 -18.73 15.05 -14.83
C ALA A 344 -17.29 15.35 -15.31
N VAL A 345 -16.28 14.79 -14.65
CA VAL A 345 -14.86 14.87 -15.07
C VAL A 345 -14.66 14.11 -16.39
N LYS A 346 -15.16 12.87 -16.48
CA LYS A 346 -15.01 11.99 -17.66
C LYS A 346 -15.66 12.56 -18.92
N SER A 347 -16.69 13.38 -18.76
CA SER A 347 -17.43 14.04 -19.86
C SER A 347 -16.83 15.39 -20.28
N HIS A 348 -15.78 15.86 -19.60
CA HIS A 348 -15.16 17.15 -19.88
C HIS A 348 -14.52 17.17 -21.29
N PRO A 349 -14.62 18.28 -22.07
CA PRO A 349 -14.07 18.34 -23.43
C PRO A 349 -12.58 17.97 -23.55
N TRP A 350 -11.80 18.20 -22.50
CA TRP A 350 -10.38 17.81 -22.46
C TRP A 350 -10.14 16.29 -22.51
N PHE A 351 -11.12 15.43 -22.18
CA PHE A 351 -11.03 13.97 -22.34
C PHE A 351 -11.69 13.45 -23.63
N LYS A 352 -12.01 14.34 -24.58
CA LYS A 352 -12.61 13.96 -25.86
C LYS A 352 -11.72 12.95 -26.60
N GLY A 353 -12.26 11.77 -26.87
CA GLY A 353 -11.59 10.68 -27.58
C GLY A 353 -11.11 9.54 -26.68
N ILE A 354 -11.16 9.68 -25.35
CA ILE A 354 -10.87 8.58 -24.43
C ILE A 354 -12.00 7.54 -24.46
N ASP A 355 -11.66 6.30 -24.81
CA ASP A 355 -12.48 5.12 -24.55
C ASP A 355 -12.16 4.60 -23.15
N TRP A 356 -13.05 4.92 -22.20
CA TRP A 356 -12.91 4.57 -20.79
C TRP A 356 -12.99 3.06 -20.53
N ASP A 357 -13.71 2.28 -21.34
CA ASP A 357 -13.79 0.82 -21.19
C ASP A 357 -12.53 0.16 -21.74
N ALA A 358 -12.06 0.62 -22.90
CA ALA A 358 -10.80 0.16 -23.46
C ALA A 358 -9.61 0.51 -22.56
N LEU A 359 -9.61 1.68 -21.94
CA LEU A 359 -8.58 2.07 -20.97
C LEU A 359 -8.62 1.16 -19.75
N TYR A 360 -9.77 1.03 -19.08
CA TYR A 360 -9.90 0.20 -17.87
C TYR A 360 -9.46 -1.26 -18.07
N HIS A 361 -9.81 -1.84 -19.22
CA HIS A 361 -9.43 -3.21 -19.59
C HIS A 361 -8.06 -3.30 -20.29
N ARG A 362 -7.23 -2.24 -20.24
CA ARG A 362 -5.86 -2.19 -20.79
C ARG A 362 -5.75 -2.64 -22.26
N LYS A 363 -6.74 -2.27 -23.08
CA LYS A 363 -6.77 -2.55 -24.53
C LYS A 363 -5.91 -1.58 -25.35
N MET A 364 -5.29 -0.59 -24.69
CA MET A 364 -4.40 0.43 -25.27
C MET A 364 -3.08 0.40 -24.51
N GLN A 365 -1.95 0.48 -25.21
CA GLN A 365 -0.64 0.52 -24.57
C GLN A 365 -0.38 1.90 -23.90
N GLY A 366 0.35 1.91 -22.79
CA GLY A 366 0.75 3.15 -22.12
C GLY A 366 1.71 4.01 -22.94
N PRO A 367 1.67 5.34 -22.82
CA PRO A 367 2.43 6.26 -23.67
C PRO A 367 3.94 6.27 -23.37
N ILE A 368 4.36 5.77 -22.21
CA ILE A 368 5.77 5.64 -21.82
C ILE A 368 6.03 4.21 -21.37
N VAL A 369 6.55 3.38 -22.27
CA VAL A 369 6.96 2.00 -21.95
C VAL A 369 8.38 2.01 -21.37
N PRO A 370 8.62 1.50 -20.14
CA PRO A 370 9.95 1.47 -19.55
C PRO A 370 10.86 0.45 -20.25
N HIS A 371 12.15 0.77 -20.36
CA HIS A 371 13.13 -0.16 -20.94
C HIS A 371 13.71 -1.09 -19.86
N LEU A 372 13.23 -2.33 -19.84
CA LEU A 372 13.59 -3.38 -18.87
C LEU A 372 14.52 -4.44 -19.51
N ARG A 373 15.34 -5.11 -18.68
CA ARG A 373 16.18 -6.29 -19.04
C ARG A 373 15.51 -7.62 -18.68
N GLY A 374 14.52 -7.59 -17.79
CA GLY A 374 13.80 -8.77 -17.31
C GLY A 374 12.85 -8.41 -16.16
N PRO A 375 12.10 -9.38 -15.62
CA PRO A 375 11.06 -9.13 -14.60
C PRO A 375 11.59 -8.52 -13.29
N ALA A 376 12.81 -8.87 -12.89
CA ALA A 376 13.48 -8.39 -11.68
C ALA A 376 14.32 -7.09 -11.87
N ASP A 377 14.10 -6.33 -12.94
CA ASP A 377 14.95 -5.16 -13.27
C ASP A 377 14.64 -3.92 -12.41
N THR A 378 15.59 -3.58 -11.54
CA THR A 378 15.47 -2.48 -10.57
C THR A 378 16.20 -1.19 -10.97
N ARG A 379 16.56 -1.00 -12.25
CA ARG A 379 17.30 0.19 -12.70
C ARG A 379 16.58 1.52 -12.52
N ASN A 380 15.25 1.49 -12.39
CA ASN A 380 14.40 2.67 -12.24
C ASN A 380 14.17 3.02 -10.76
N PHE A 381 14.90 2.38 -9.84
CA PHE A 381 14.86 2.59 -8.40
C PHE A 381 16.26 2.94 -7.89
N ASP A 382 16.32 3.90 -6.98
CA ASP A 382 17.56 4.36 -6.36
C ASP A 382 18.29 3.25 -5.59
N GLU A 383 19.52 3.55 -5.16
CA GLU A 383 20.28 2.73 -4.23
C GLU A 383 20.05 3.22 -2.80
N TYR A 384 19.65 2.29 -1.92
CA TYR A 384 19.36 2.57 -0.51
C TYR A 384 20.42 1.90 0.37
N GLU A 385 20.84 2.59 1.43
CA GLU A 385 21.78 2.04 2.41
C GLU A 385 21.23 0.77 3.08
N PRO A 386 22.12 -0.15 3.53
CA PRO A 386 21.71 -1.29 4.35
C PRO A 386 20.92 -0.90 5.60
N GLU A 387 20.21 -1.87 6.18
CA GLU A 387 19.52 -1.65 7.45
C GLU A 387 20.54 -1.51 8.59
N ALA A 388 20.43 -0.43 9.38
CA ALA A 388 21.26 -0.25 10.57
C ALA A 388 21.12 -1.44 11.55
N GLU A 389 22.25 -1.96 12.02
CA GLU A 389 22.35 -3.07 12.98
C GLU A 389 21.88 -2.66 14.39
N GLY A 390 21.70 -3.65 15.28
CA GLY A 390 21.45 -3.40 16.71
C GLY A 390 20.08 -2.80 17.05
N ARG A 391 19.07 -3.01 16.20
CA ARG A 391 17.71 -2.49 16.40
C ARG A 391 17.02 -3.13 17.61
N GLU A 392 16.24 -2.33 18.31
CA GLU A 392 15.40 -2.73 19.46
C GLU A 392 14.44 -3.87 19.09
N ALA A 393 14.51 -5.00 19.80
CA ALA A 393 13.69 -6.19 19.57
C ALA A 393 12.26 -6.04 20.14
N TYR A 394 11.29 -6.74 19.55
CA TYR A 394 9.93 -6.77 20.07
C TYR A 394 9.87 -7.59 21.37
N SER A 395 9.65 -6.94 22.52
CA SER A 395 9.66 -7.62 23.82
C SER A 395 8.33 -8.32 24.12
N GLU A 396 8.35 -9.34 24.97
CA GLU A 396 7.13 -10.01 25.46
C GLU A 396 6.14 -9.04 26.16
N GLU A 397 6.63 -7.93 26.74
CA GLU A 397 5.76 -6.86 27.27
C GLU A 397 5.01 -6.12 26.14
N LEU A 398 5.72 -5.76 25.06
CA LEU A 398 5.10 -5.14 23.89
C LEU A 398 4.13 -6.13 23.23
N ARG A 399 4.54 -7.39 23.09
CA ARG A 399 3.75 -8.48 22.53
C ARG A 399 2.40 -8.64 23.23
N GLY A 400 2.41 -8.86 24.55
CA GLY A 400 1.20 -9.02 25.37
C GLY A 400 0.27 -7.80 25.37
N ARG A 401 0.78 -6.62 24.98
CA ARG A 401 0.02 -5.38 24.87
C ARG A 401 -0.52 -5.09 23.46
N TRP A 402 0.19 -5.50 22.41
CA TRP A 402 -0.05 -5.02 21.05
C TRP A 402 -0.40 -6.07 19.99
N ASP A 403 -0.11 -7.36 20.19
CA ASP A 403 -0.41 -8.41 19.19
C ASP A 403 -1.91 -8.44 18.80
N GLY A 404 -2.82 -8.13 19.74
CA GLY A 404 -4.26 -8.03 19.48
C GLY A 404 -4.65 -6.97 18.44
N TYR A 405 -3.82 -5.95 18.21
CA TYR A 405 -4.03 -4.95 17.16
C TYR A 405 -3.53 -5.42 15.78
N PHE A 406 -2.73 -6.48 15.72
CA PHE A 406 -2.12 -6.96 14.49
C PHE A 406 -2.74 -8.26 13.98
N GLN A 407 -3.79 -8.80 14.63
CA GLN A 407 -4.47 -10.05 14.21
C GLN A 407 -5.01 -10.03 12.76
N ASP A 408 -5.20 -8.84 12.18
CA ASP A 408 -5.61 -8.69 10.78
C ASP A 408 -4.45 -8.84 9.77
N PHE A 409 -3.20 -9.02 10.23
CA PHE A 409 -2.04 -9.30 9.38
C PHE A 409 -1.78 -10.79 9.26
#